data_AF-A0A7G9FKX7-F1
#
_entry.id   AF-A0A7G9FKX7-F1
#
_cell.length_a   1.000
_cell.length_b   1.000
_cell.length_c   1.000
_cell.angle_alpha   90.00
_cell.angle_beta   90.00
_cell.angle_gamma   90.00
#
_symmetry.space_group_name_H-M   'P 1'
#
loop_
_entity.id
_entity.type
_entity.pdbx_description
1 polymer ?
#
loop_
_entity_poly.entity_id
_entity_poly.type
_entity_poly.pdbx_seq_one_letter_code
_entity_poly.pdbx_strand_id
1 'polypeptide(L)'
;MCRSQANYCGNFNCSLKYSVRSILDLFQGIGTMFAQSPQIAIARVVLIFLGFLLVYLGVKGTLEPLIMVPMGLGMSAVNAGVLFLGENQIGNLIIDPLLSTTDELMTYMQINFLQPIYNLTFSNGLIACLVFMGIGILCDIGYVLEHPFISMTIALFAELGTVATYPIARAMGLDAGSSAAVSIIGGYVVYFFKKGKFNPTVGIAGVSCVPSTAKVAQKAAAKANPAAFILDYALGANICGVITTAILTGIYITLLS
;
A
#
# COMPACT_ATOMS: atom_id res chain seq x y z
N MET A 1 20.36 -34.11 -1.51
CA MET A 1 20.55 -33.36 -0.25
C MET A 1 20.62 -34.24 1.03
N CYS A 2 20.84 -35.56 0.94
CA CYS A 2 20.92 -36.45 2.11
C CYS A 2 22.34 -36.99 2.41
N ARG A 3 23.40 -36.24 2.05
CA ARG A 3 24.79 -36.73 2.19
C ARG A 3 25.78 -35.75 2.81
N SER A 4 25.38 -34.50 3.08
CA SER A 4 26.28 -33.48 3.64
C SER A 4 26.06 -33.16 5.13
N GLN A 5 25.12 -33.83 5.80
CA GLN A 5 24.86 -33.69 7.24
C GLN A 5 25.51 -34.82 8.07
N ALA A 6 26.31 -35.68 7.44
CA ALA A 6 26.89 -36.87 8.10
C ALA A 6 28.04 -36.57 9.08
N ASN A 7 28.57 -35.34 9.12
CA ASN A 7 29.78 -35.03 9.90
C ASN A 7 29.52 -34.42 11.29
N TYR A 8 28.26 -34.22 11.71
CA TYR A 8 27.90 -33.63 13.01
C TYR A 8 27.13 -34.57 13.94
N CYS A 9 27.12 -35.89 13.68
CA CYS A 9 26.48 -36.88 14.54
C CYS A 9 27.52 -37.82 15.18
N GLY A 10 28.33 -37.26 16.09
CA GLY A 10 29.05 -38.06 17.08
C GLY A 10 28.10 -38.42 18.23
N ASN A 11 27.77 -39.71 18.37
CA ASN A 11 27.13 -40.31 19.54
C ASN A 11 25.85 -39.63 20.05
N PHE A 12 24.70 -39.87 19.41
CA PHE A 12 23.43 -40.04 20.14
C PHE A 12 22.41 -40.72 19.22
N ASN A 13 21.74 -41.75 19.73
CA ASN A 13 20.63 -42.51 19.15
C ASN A 13 19.93 -41.81 17.97
N CYS A 14 20.31 -42.20 16.75
CA CYS A 14 19.57 -41.91 15.53
C CYS A 14 18.34 -42.82 15.47
N SER A 15 17.38 -42.56 16.37
CA SER A 15 16.05 -43.13 16.27
C SER A 15 15.22 -42.15 15.45
N LEU A 16 14.90 -42.54 14.21
CA LEU A 16 13.86 -41.92 13.40
C LEU A 16 12.60 -41.71 14.25
N LYS A 17 12.42 -40.51 14.80
CA LYS A 17 11.23 -40.14 15.58
C LYS A 17 10.39 -39.06 14.89
N TYR A 18 10.55 -38.86 13.59
CA TYR A 18 9.55 -38.17 12.77
C TYR A 18 8.57 -39.21 12.19
N SER A 19 7.88 -39.89 13.11
CA SER A 19 6.70 -40.67 12.76
C SER A 19 5.60 -39.67 12.42
N VAL A 20 5.21 -39.62 11.14
CA VAL A 20 4.02 -38.91 10.65
C VAL A 20 2.82 -39.43 11.44
N ARG A 21 2.45 -38.76 12.54
CA ARG A 21 1.48 -39.28 13.53
C ARG A 21 0.10 -38.64 13.44
N SER A 22 -0.11 -37.64 12.59
CA SER A 22 -1.43 -37.04 12.38
C SER A 22 -1.56 -36.40 11.00
N ILE A 23 -2.78 -36.46 10.43
CA ILE A 23 -3.18 -35.69 9.24
C ILE A 23 -2.87 -34.18 9.39
N LEU A 24 -2.77 -33.71 10.64
CA LEU A 24 -2.43 -32.35 11.01
C LEU A 24 -0.95 -31.97 10.77
N ASP A 25 -0.03 -32.95 10.73
CA ASP A 25 1.37 -32.71 10.34
C ASP A 25 1.55 -32.64 8.81
N LEU A 26 0.57 -33.17 8.06
CA LEU A 26 0.52 -33.10 6.60
C LEU A 26 0.12 -31.69 6.12
N PHE A 27 -0.71 -30.98 6.91
CA PHE A 27 -1.08 -29.59 6.71
C PHE A 27 -0.45 -28.71 7.77
N GLN A 28 0.86 -28.53 7.68
CA GLN A 28 1.65 -27.76 8.66
C GLN A 28 1.04 -26.38 8.95
N GLY A 29 0.41 -25.70 7.98
CA GLY A 29 -0.25 -24.41 8.19
C GLY A 29 -1.44 -24.43 9.18
N ILE A 30 -2.18 -25.54 9.27
CA ILE A 30 -3.30 -25.67 10.24
C ILE A 30 -2.74 -26.03 11.62
N GLY A 31 -1.75 -26.94 11.68
CA GLY A 31 -1.11 -27.34 12.94
C GLY A 31 -0.33 -26.22 13.62
N THR A 32 0.36 -25.37 12.85
CA THR A 32 1.16 -24.23 13.36
C THR A 32 0.29 -23.07 13.84
N MET A 33 -0.92 -22.89 13.30
CA MET A 33 -1.85 -21.84 13.73
C MET A 33 -2.32 -22.01 15.18
N PHE A 34 -2.51 -23.25 15.63
CA PHE A 34 -2.91 -23.56 17.01
C PHE A 34 -1.72 -23.80 17.95
N ALA A 35 -0.50 -23.80 17.44
CA ALA A 35 0.74 -23.93 18.23
C ALA A 35 1.24 -22.58 18.79
N GLN A 36 0.60 -21.47 18.43
CA GLN A 36 0.94 -20.11 18.88
C GLN A 36 0.04 -19.63 20.00
N SER A 37 0.43 -18.54 20.67
CA SER A 37 -0.42 -17.90 21.67
C SER A 37 -1.81 -17.61 21.08
N PRO A 38 -2.91 -17.88 21.81
CA PRO A 38 -4.27 -17.74 21.29
C PRO A 38 -4.53 -16.38 20.63
N GLN A 39 -3.89 -15.32 21.14
CA GLN A 39 -3.99 -13.96 20.64
C GLN A 39 -3.43 -13.81 19.22
N ILE A 40 -2.27 -14.41 18.92
CA ILE A 40 -1.63 -14.33 17.59
C ILE A 40 -2.40 -15.17 16.58
N ALA A 41 -2.90 -16.34 17.00
CA ALA A 41 -3.73 -17.21 16.15
C ALA A 41 -5.01 -16.49 15.70
N ILE A 42 -5.73 -15.86 16.63
CA ILE A 42 -6.94 -15.09 16.34
C ILE A 42 -6.61 -13.91 15.41
N ALA A 43 -5.53 -13.17 15.68
CA ALA A 43 -5.13 -12.06 14.83
C ALA A 43 -4.87 -12.52 13.38
N ARG A 44 -4.17 -13.63 13.16
CA ARG A 44 -3.91 -14.16 11.80
C ARG A 44 -5.19 -14.56 11.08
N VAL A 45 -6.13 -15.22 11.77
CA VAL A 45 -7.43 -15.56 11.20
C VAL A 45 -8.19 -14.30 10.77
N VAL A 46 -8.20 -13.26 11.63
CA VAL A 46 -8.81 -11.96 11.29
C VAL A 46 -8.13 -11.33 10.07
N LEU A 47 -6.80 -11.34 9.99
CA LEU A 47 -6.06 -10.76 8.87
C LEU A 47 -6.29 -11.54 7.56
N ILE A 48 -6.51 -12.86 7.62
CA ILE A 48 -6.90 -13.66 6.45
C ILE A 48 -8.29 -13.25 5.96
N PHE A 49 -9.27 -13.14 6.85
CA PHE A 49 -10.62 -12.69 6.49
C PHE A 49 -10.60 -11.25 5.93
N LEU A 50 -9.79 -10.37 6.52
CA LEU A 50 -9.59 -9.02 6.02
C LEU A 50 -8.94 -9.03 4.63
N GLY A 51 -7.96 -9.90 4.38
CA GLY A 51 -7.36 -10.07 3.06
C GLY A 51 -8.39 -10.49 2.00
N PHE A 52 -9.26 -11.45 2.29
CA PHE A 52 -10.37 -11.82 1.40
C PHE A 52 -11.38 -10.69 1.20
N LEU A 53 -11.67 -9.90 2.25
CA LEU A 53 -12.53 -8.73 2.15
C LEU A 53 -11.94 -7.68 1.19
N LEU A 54 -10.65 -7.41 1.27
CA LEU A 54 -9.97 -6.47 0.36
C LEU A 54 -9.99 -6.96 -1.09
N VAL A 55 -9.75 -8.25 -1.31
CA VAL A 55 -9.88 -8.86 -2.66
C VAL A 55 -11.32 -8.71 -3.17
N TYR A 56 -12.32 -9.00 -2.35
CA TYR A 56 -13.72 -8.87 -2.71
C TYR A 56 -14.11 -7.42 -3.06
N LEU A 57 -13.68 -6.45 -2.27
CA LEU A 57 -13.95 -5.03 -2.54
C LEU A 57 -13.21 -4.51 -3.78
N GLY A 58 -12.02 -5.05 -4.05
CA GLY A 58 -11.27 -4.80 -5.30
C GLY A 58 -12.01 -5.36 -6.52
N VAL A 59 -12.46 -6.62 -6.48
CA VAL A 59 -13.20 -7.25 -7.60
C VAL A 59 -14.54 -6.57 -7.84
N LYS A 60 -15.24 -6.14 -6.78
CA LYS A 60 -16.50 -5.38 -6.88
C LYS A 60 -16.31 -3.98 -7.49
N GLY A 61 -15.07 -3.52 -7.67
CA GLY A 61 -14.76 -2.20 -8.22
C GLY A 61 -15.11 -1.05 -7.27
N THR A 62 -15.25 -1.32 -5.98
CA THR A 62 -15.44 -0.27 -4.96
C THR A 62 -14.10 0.37 -4.58
N LEU A 63 -13.03 -0.42 -4.61
CA LEU A 63 -11.65 0.00 -4.36
C LEU A 63 -10.80 -0.29 -5.60
N GLU A 64 -9.62 0.34 -5.72
CA GLU A 64 -8.74 0.16 -6.89
C GLU A 64 -8.24 -1.29 -7.00
N PRO A 65 -8.70 -2.05 -8.01
CA PRO A 65 -8.41 -3.49 -8.08
C PRO A 65 -6.91 -3.77 -8.25
N LEU A 66 -6.20 -2.87 -8.92
CA LEU A 66 -4.78 -3.02 -9.27
C LEU A 66 -3.87 -3.18 -8.04
N ILE A 67 -4.18 -2.51 -6.92
CA ILE A 67 -3.38 -2.55 -5.69
C ILE A 67 -4.07 -3.40 -4.61
N MET A 68 -5.39 -3.32 -4.51
CA MET A 68 -6.16 -3.99 -3.45
C MET A 68 -6.15 -5.51 -3.57
N VAL A 69 -6.26 -6.05 -4.79
CA VAL A 69 -6.24 -7.49 -5.04
C VAL A 69 -4.89 -8.13 -4.67
N PRO A 70 -3.73 -7.65 -5.18
CA PRO A 70 -2.44 -8.22 -4.79
C PRO A 70 -2.14 -8.02 -3.30
N MET A 71 -2.52 -6.88 -2.71
CA MET A 71 -2.34 -6.65 -1.27
C MET A 71 -3.16 -7.62 -0.42
N GLY A 72 -4.44 -7.82 -0.74
CA GLY A 72 -5.31 -8.76 -0.01
C GLY A 72 -4.89 -10.22 -0.17
N LEU A 73 -4.41 -10.61 -1.36
CA LEU A 73 -3.85 -11.93 -1.60
C LEU A 73 -2.57 -12.14 -0.79
N GLY A 74 -1.66 -11.16 -0.79
CA GLY A 74 -0.41 -11.21 0.00
C GLY A 74 -0.68 -11.30 1.50
N MET A 75 -1.61 -10.48 2.00
CA MET A 75 -2.06 -10.50 3.39
C MET A 75 -2.61 -11.87 3.79
N SER A 76 -3.45 -12.47 2.95
CA SER A 76 -4.01 -13.80 3.21
C SER A 76 -2.93 -14.89 3.16
N ALA A 77 -2.05 -14.86 2.16
CA ALA A 77 -0.99 -15.85 1.96
C ALA A 77 0.06 -15.84 3.09
N VAL A 78 0.51 -14.65 3.51
CA VAL A 78 1.52 -14.52 4.59
C VAL A 78 0.96 -14.98 5.94
N ASN A 79 -0.33 -14.76 6.20
CA ASN A 79 -0.95 -15.18 7.45
C ASN A 79 -1.35 -16.66 7.45
N ALA A 80 -1.57 -17.28 6.28
CA ALA A 80 -1.84 -18.71 6.12
C ALA A 80 -0.57 -19.58 6.05
N GLY A 81 0.53 -19.05 5.51
CA GLY A 81 1.81 -19.75 5.33
C GLY A 81 2.72 -19.66 6.56
N VAL A 82 2.36 -20.37 7.62
CA VAL A 82 3.13 -20.41 8.87
C VAL A 82 3.96 -21.68 8.93
N LEU A 83 5.28 -21.54 9.03
CA LEU A 83 6.25 -22.63 9.08
C LEU A 83 6.93 -22.68 10.45
N PHE A 84 7.26 -23.89 10.90
CA PHE A 84 8.21 -24.07 12.01
C PHE A 84 9.60 -23.76 11.46
N LEU A 85 10.21 -22.66 11.89
CA LEU A 85 11.63 -22.45 11.68
C LEU A 85 12.41 -23.16 12.78
N GLY A 86 13.64 -23.58 12.45
CA GLY A 86 14.54 -24.27 13.38
C GLY A 86 14.63 -23.55 14.74
N GLU A 87 14.85 -24.35 15.79
CA GLU A 87 14.84 -23.90 17.20
C GLU A 87 13.54 -23.25 17.70
N ASN A 88 12.41 -23.90 17.46
CA ASN A 88 11.14 -23.59 18.14
C ASN A 88 10.59 -22.17 17.86
N GLN A 89 11.12 -21.46 16.86
CA GLN A 89 10.62 -20.17 16.42
C GLN A 89 9.54 -20.37 15.35
N ILE A 90 8.32 -19.95 15.65
CA ILE A 90 7.18 -20.02 14.72
C ILE A 90 7.02 -18.65 14.06
N GLY A 91 7.36 -18.59 12.77
CA GLY A 91 7.40 -17.35 11.99
C GLY A 91 6.48 -17.41 10.76
N ASN A 92 6.28 -16.26 10.13
CA ASN A 92 5.73 -16.16 8.78
C ASN A 92 6.88 -16.15 7.75
N LEU A 93 6.53 -16.11 6.46
CA LEU A 93 7.48 -16.09 5.32
C LEU A 93 8.49 -14.92 5.31
N ILE A 94 8.45 -14.02 6.30
CA ILE A 94 9.26 -12.80 6.39
C ILE A 94 9.98 -12.80 7.73
N ILE A 95 11.28 -13.09 7.74
CA ILE A 95 12.05 -13.31 8.98
C ILE A 95 13.23 -12.34 9.04
N ASP A 96 13.57 -11.97 10.27
CA ASP A 96 14.47 -10.89 10.68
C ASP A 96 15.75 -10.75 9.81
N PRO A 97 16.04 -9.58 9.22
CA PRO A 97 17.13 -9.38 8.26
C PRO A 97 18.55 -9.32 8.86
N LEU A 98 18.76 -9.61 10.14
CA LEU A 98 20.06 -9.46 10.82
C LEU A 98 20.93 -10.74 10.88
N LEU A 99 20.76 -11.67 9.93
CA LEU A 99 21.61 -12.87 9.85
C LEU A 99 22.97 -12.55 9.21
N SER A 100 24.05 -12.74 9.98
CA SER A 100 25.42 -12.37 9.60
C SER A 100 26.24 -13.49 8.95
N THR A 101 25.70 -14.71 8.87
CA THR A 101 26.36 -15.94 8.38
C THR A 101 25.77 -16.41 7.04
N THR A 102 26.61 -16.53 6.00
CA THR A 102 26.20 -16.80 4.60
C THR A 102 25.48 -18.15 4.43
N ASP A 103 25.87 -19.20 5.15
CA ASP A 103 25.29 -20.54 5.01
C ASP A 103 23.88 -20.66 5.61
N GLU A 104 23.63 -19.97 6.71
CA GLU A 104 22.31 -19.87 7.34
C GLU A 104 21.38 -19.02 6.49
N LEU A 105 21.88 -17.89 5.96
CA LEU A 105 21.14 -17.04 5.03
C LEU A 105 20.68 -17.83 3.79
N MET A 106 21.55 -18.63 3.17
CA MET A 106 21.19 -19.43 2.00
C MET A 106 20.17 -20.53 2.31
N THR A 107 20.17 -21.06 3.54
CA THR A 107 19.20 -22.07 3.99
C THR A 107 17.83 -21.42 4.27
N TYR A 108 17.81 -20.25 4.91
CA TYR A 108 16.57 -19.51 5.14
C TYR A 108 15.99 -18.89 3.86
N MET A 109 16.82 -18.47 2.90
CA MET A 109 16.36 -17.99 1.59
C MET A 109 15.70 -19.07 0.72
N GLN A 110 16.10 -20.35 0.88
CA GLN A 110 15.44 -21.47 0.20
C GLN A 110 14.02 -21.72 0.74
N ILE A 111 13.81 -21.48 2.05
CA ILE A 111 12.51 -21.62 2.71
C ILE A 111 11.65 -20.36 2.51
N ASN A 112 12.26 -19.17 2.61
CA ASN A 112 11.64 -17.85 2.50
C ASN A 112 12.03 -17.17 1.19
N PHE A 113 11.64 -17.75 0.06
CA PHE A 113 12.03 -17.23 -1.25
C PHE A 113 11.49 -15.80 -1.55
N LEU A 114 10.46 -15.33 -0.83
CA LEU A 114 9.94 -13.96 -0.92
C LEU A 114 10.78 -12.94 -0.13
N GLN A 115 11.58 -13.38 0.84
CA GLN A 115 12.30 -12.48 1.74
C GLN A 115 13.32 -11.58 1.03
N PRO A 116 14.10 -12.07 0.04
CA PRO A 116 14.98 -11.20 -0.73
C PRO A 116 14.22 -10.10 -1.49
N ILE A 117 13.05 -10.43 -2.04
CA ILE A 117 12.19 -9.44 -2.71
C ILE A 117 11.71 -8.41 -1.68
N TYR A 118 11.20 -8.84 -0.53
CA TYR A 118 10.73 -7.94 0.53
C TYR A 118 11.83 -6.99 1.02
N ASN A 119 13.03 -7.51 1.29
CA ASN A 119 14.16 -6.71 1.77
C ASN A 119 14.64 -5.72 0.71
N LEU A 120 14.78 -6.15 -0.54
CA LEU A 120 15.21 -5.27 -1.62
C LEU A 120 14.17 -4.22 -2.00
N THR A 121 12.89 -4.58 -1.99
CA THR A 121 11.82 -3.72 -2.53
C THR A 121 11.07 -2.92 -1.45
N PHE A 122 10.64 -3.55 -0.36
CA PHE A 122 9.84 -2.92 0.69
C PHE A 122 10.69 -2.34 1.81
N SER A 123 11.66 -3.10 2.33
CA SER A 123 12.49 -2.63 3.47
C SER A 123 13.38 -1.44 3.10
N ASN A 124 13.90 -1.40 1.87
CA ASN A 124 14.69 -0.28 1.36
C ASN A 124 13.85 0.81 0.68
N GLY A 125 12.52 0.68 0.64
CA GLY A 125 11.64 1.66 -0.02
C GLY A 125 11.77 1.75 -1.55
N LEU A 126 12.58 0.90 -2.19
CA LEU A 126 12.81 0.89 -3.64
C LEU A 126 11.50 0.73 -4.44
N ILE A 127 10.53 -0.03 -3.91
CA ILE A 127 9.22 -0.18 -4.54
C ILE A 127 8.49 1.15 -4.67
N ALA A 128 8.60 2.04 -3.68
CA ALA A 128 7.98 3.36 -3.75
C ALA A 128 8.61 4.18 -4.88
N CYS A 129 9.93 4.19 -4.99
CA CYS A 129 10.65 4.88 -6.07
C CYS A 129 10.25 4.35 -7.46
N LEU A 130 10.17 3.01 -7.63
CA LEU A 130 9.77 2.39 -8.89
C LEU A 130 8.31 2.67 -9.25
N VAL A 131 7.41 2.62 -8.25
CA VAL A 131 5.99 2.96 -8.45
C VAL A 131 5.83 4.44 -8.81
N PHE A 132 6.52 5.36 -8.12
CA PHE A 132 6.49 6.79 -8.47
C PHE A 132 7.10 7.09 -9.84
N MET A 133 8.15 6.37 -10.23
CA MET A 133 8.70 6.44 -11.59
C MET A 133 7.68 5.96 -12.63
N GLY A 134 6.99 4.85 -12.37
CA GLY A 134 5.93 4.33 -13.22
C GLY A 134 4.74 5.28 -13.35
N ILE A 135 4.29 5.87 -12.23
CA ILE A 135 3.26 6.91 -12.22
C ILE A 135 3.72 8.10 -13.07
N GLY A 136 4.95 8.56 -12.90
CA GLY A 136 5.52 9.69 -13.65
C GLY A 136 5.53 9.48 -15.17
N ILE A 137 5.79 8.26 -15.65
CA ILE A 137 5.75 7.92 -17.09
C ILE A 137 4.31 7.87 -17.63
N LEU A 138 3.33 7.52 -16.79
CA LEU A 138 1.92 7.47 -17.16
C LEU A 138 1.21 8.83 -17.09
N CYS A 139 1.83 9.84 -16.47
CA CYS A 139 1.29 11.17 -16.32
C CYS A 139 1.36 11.96 -17.64
N ASP A 140 0.21 12.43 -18.13
CA ASP A 140 0.14 13.33 -19.29
C ASP A 140 0.46 14.78 -18.86
N ILE A 141 1.60 15.29 -19.32
CA ILE A 141 2.13 16.61 -18.98
C ILE A 141 1.52 17.71 -19.86
N GLY A 142 0.77 17.38 -20.93
CA GLY A 142 0.25 18.34 -21.91
C GLY A 142 -0.54 19.48 -21.27
N TYR A 143 -1.52 19.15 -20.42
CA TYR A 143 -2.32 20.16 -19.72
C TYR A 143 -1.52 20.95 -18.67
N VAL A 144 -0.57 20.29 -18.00
CA VAL A 144 0.29 20.95 -17.00
C VAL A 144 1.14 22.03 -17.67
N LEU A 145 1.62 21.80 -18.89
CA LEU A 145 2.38 22.78 -19.66
C LEU A 145 1.52 23.92 -20.22
N GLU A 146 0.27 23.64 -20.57
CA GLU A 146 -0.64 24.67 -21.10
C GLU A 146 -1.07 25.66 -20.00
N HIS A 147 -1.31 25.17 -18.77
CA HIS A 147 -1.79 25.99 -17.65
C HIS A 147 -1.05 25.73 -16.32
N PRO A 148 0.27 25.98 -16.24
CA PRO A 148 1.10 25.57 -15.10
C PRO A 148 0.69 26.20 -13.78
N PHE A 149 0.42 27.51 -13.77
CA PHE A 149 0.09 28.24 -12.55
C PHE A 149 -1.27 27.86 -11.96
N ILE A 150 -2.25 27.54 -12.80
CA ILE A 150 -3.60 27.15 -12.34
C ILE A 150 -3.51 25.78 -11.67
N SER A 151 -2.90 24.80 -12.36
CA SER A 151 -2.78 23.43 -11.87
C SER A 151 -1.95 23.35 -10.59
N MET A 152 -0.83 24.08 -10.50
CA MET A 152 -0.01 24.13 -9.28
C MET A 152 -0.75 24.79 -8.11
N THR A 153 -1.52 25.84 -8.35
CA THR A 153 -2.28 26.52 -7.28
C THR A 153 -3.36 25.59 -6.70
N ILE A 154 -4.10 24.88 -7.56
CA ILE A 154 -5.11 23.92 -7.12
C ILE A 154 -4.47 22.80 -6.30
N ALA A 155 -3.37 22.23 -6.80
CA ALA A 155 -2.63 21.18 -6.10
C ALA A 155 -2.12 21.63 -4.74
N LEU A 156 -1.52 22.83 -4.66
CA LEU A 156 -1.01 23.37 -3.41
C LEU A 156 -2.13 23.55 -2.38
N PHE A 157 -3.28 24.11 -2.77
CA PHE A 157 -4.40 24.27 -1.85
C PHE A 157 -5.10 22.95 -1.50
N ALA A 158 -5.12 21.97 -2.41
CA ALA A 158 -5.65 20.64 -2.12
C ALA A 158 -4.78 19.90 -1.10
N GLU A 159 -3.46 19.95 -1.24
CA GLU A 159 -2.50 19.32 -0.32
C GLU A 159 -2.36 20.09 1.00
N LEU A 160 -2.43 21.43 0.98
CA LEU A 160 -2.54 22.22 2.21
C LEU A 160 -3.87 21.91 2.92
N GLY A 161 -4.91 21.57 2.16
CA GLY A 161 -6.18 21.05 2.66
C GLY A 161 -6.07 19.71 3.38
N THR A 162 -5.22 18.79 2.93
CA THR A 162 -5.00 17.53 3.66
C THR A 162 -4.12 17.74 4.90
N VAL A 163 -3.08 18.58 4.81
CA VAL A 163 -2.14 18.83 5.92
C VAL A 163 -2.75 19.69 7.04
N ALA A 164 -3.44 20.78 6.71
CA ALA A 164 -3.98 21.72 7.71
C ALA A 164 -5.38 21.31 8.17
N THR A 165 -6.26 20.90 7.25
CA THR A 165 -7.67 20.71 7.58
C THR A 165 -8.00 19.32 8.09
N TYR A 166 -7.20 18.28 7.84
CA TYR A 166 -7.37 16.99 8.52
C TYR A 166 -7.22 17.10 10.06
N PRO A 167 -6.15 17.71 10.62
CA PRO A 167 -6.05 17.89 12.06
C PRO A 167 -7.10 18.86 12.61
N ILE A 168 -7.47 19.91 11.87
CA ILE A 168 -8.52 20.85 12.28
C ILE A 168 -9.91 20.17 12.28
N ALA A 169 -10.26 19.41 11.25
CA ALA A 169 -11.53 18.70 11.16
C ALA A 169 -11.64 17.61 12.23
N ARG A 170 -10.53 16.93 12.55
CA ARG A 170 -10.47 15.97 13.66
C ARG A 170 -10.59 16.66 15.02
N ALA A 171 -10.00 17.85 15.19
CA ALA A 171 -10.19 18.67 16.39
C ALA A 171 -11.63 19.20 16.54
N MET A 172 -12.35 19.38 15.43
CA MET A 172 -13.76 19.80 15.41
C MET A 172 -14.76 18.61 15.47
N GLY A 173 -14.28 17.37 15.61
CA GLY A 173 -15.13 16.19 15.81
C GLY A 173 -15.82 15.65 14.55
N LEU A 174 -15.35 16.00 13.35
CA LEU A 174 -15.91 15.52 12.08
C LEU A 174 -15.41 14.12 11.72
N ASP A 175 -16.29 13.29 11.14
CA ASP A 175 -15.96 11.95 10.65
C ASP A 175 -15.00 12.00 9.46
N ALA A 176 -14.14 10.98 9.32
CA ALA A 176 -13.05 10.93 8.32
C ALA A 176 -13.54 11.12 6.88
N GLY A 177 -14.78 10.71 6.57
CA GLY A 177 -15.40 10.91 5.26
C GLY A 177 -15.67 12.39 4.92
N SER A 178 -15.92 13.22 5.94
CA SER A 178 -16.21 14.66 5.79
C SER A 178 -14.94 15.45 5.43
N SER A 179 -13.79 14.98 5.91
CA SER A 179 -12.47 15.57 5.62
C SER A 179 -12.11 15.49 4.14
N ALA A 180 -12.65 14.52 3.39
CA ALA A 180 -12.47 14.43 1.95
C ALA A 180 -13.23 15.52 1.17
N ALA A 181 -14.28 16.13 1.74
CA ALA A 181 -15.00 17.25 1.10
C ALA A 181 -14.20 18.56 1.16
N VAL A 182 -13.19 18.65 2.02
CA VAL A 182 -12.34 19.83 2.22
C VAL A 182 -11.49 20.13 0.99
N SER A 183 -11.08 19.12 0.21
CA SER A 183 -10.28 19.32 -1.01
C SER A 183 -11.00 20.14 -2.09
N ILE A 184 -12.33 20.31 -2.00
CA ILE A 184 -13.10 21.21 -2.86
C ILE A 184 -12.77 22.68 -2.61
N ILE A 185 -12.31 23.05 -1.39
CA ILE A 185 -11.99 24.44 -1.02
C ILE A 185 -10.93 25.03 -1.95
N GLY A 186 -9.90 24.25 -2.31
CA GLY A 186 -8.88 24.68 -3.27
C GLY A 186 -9.44 25.05 -4.65
N GLY A 187 -10.45 24.31 -5.12
CA GLY A 187 -11.16 24.61 -6.36
C GLY A 187 -11.98 25.92 -6.30
N TYR A 188 -12.58 26.21 -5.15
CA TYR A 188 -13.32 27.46 -4.93
C TYR A 188 -12.41 28.68 -4.81
N VAL A 189 -11.22 28.55 -4.23
CA VAL A 189 -10.24 29.65 -4.20
C VAL A 189 -9.92 30.10 -5.64
N VAL A 190 -9.63 29.15 -6.53
CA VAL A 190 -9.35 29.45 -7.94
C VAL A 190 -10.57 30.00 -8.68
N TYR A 191 -11.78 29.53 -8.34
CA TYR A 191 -13.04 30.09 -8.84
C TYR A 191 -13.17 31.58 -8.57
N PHE A 192 -12.91 32.01 -7.33
CA PHE A 192 -12.97 33.42 -6.93
C PHE A 192 -11.88 34.26 -7.62
N PHE A 193 -10.64 33.77 -7.70
CA PHE A 193 -9.56 34.47 -8.39
C PHE A 193 -9.83 34.66 -9.89
N LYS A 194 -10.48 33.70 -10.55
CA LYS A 194 -10.83 33.77 -11.98
C LYS A 194 -12.19 34.41 -12.24
N LYS A 195 -12.83 35.04 -11.24
CA LYS A 195 -14.14 35.71 -11.35
C LYS A 195 -15.22 34.83 -11.99
N GLY A 196 -15.26 33.55 -11.62
CA GLY A 196 -16.29 32.60 -12.06
C GLY A 196 -16.04 31.88 -13.39
N LYS A 197 -14.88 32.05 -14.04
CA LYS A 197 -14.54 31.37 -15.30
C LYS A 197 -13.92 29.97 -15.12
N PHE A 198 -13.79 29.47 -13.89
CA PHE A 198 -13.18 28.18 -13.58
C PHE A 198 -14.23 27.21 -13.04
N ASN A 199 -14.10 25.90 -13.28
CA ASN A 199 -15.03 24.94 -12.71
C ASN A 199 -14.49 24.38 -11.37
N PRO A 200 -15.12 24.65 -10.22
CA PRO A 200 -14.60 24.21 -8.92
C PRO A 200 -14.59 22.69 -8.75
N THR A 201 -15.32 21.91 -9.56
CA THR A 201 -15.25 20.43 -9.51
C THR A 201 -13.86 19.90 -9.86
N VAL A 202 -13.05 20.65 -10.62
CA VAL A 202 -11.65 20.31 -10.91
C VAL A 202 -10.79 20.31 -9.63
N GLY A 203 -11.20 21.04 -8.58
CA GLY A 203 -10.52 21.04 -7.29
C GLY A 203 -10.47 19.67 -6.61
N ILE A 204 -11.49 18.82 -6.82
CA ILE A 204 -11.51 17.43 -6.31
C ILE A 204 -10.31 16.64 -6.84
N ALA A 205 -9.91 16.92 -8.08
CA ALA A 205 -8.82 16.23 -8.73
C ALA A 205 -7.44 16.74 -8.26
N GLY A 206 -7.36 17.80 -7.45
CA GLY A 206 -6.09 18.28 -6.87
C GLY A 206 -5.47 17.31 -5.85
N VAL A 207 -6.23 16.33 -5.36
CA VAL A 207 -5.73 15.26 -4.49
C VAL A 207 -4.92 14.26 -5.32
N SER A 208 -3.70 13.97 -4.88
CA SER A 208 -2.66 13.15 -5.53
C SER A 208 -3.00 11.67 -5.87
N CYS A 209 -4.26 11.23 -5.71
CA CYS A 209 -4.68 9.87 -6.05
C CYS A 209 -4.99 9.72 -7.56
N VAL A 210 -3.94 9.52 -8.36
CA VAL A 210 -4.04 9.27 -9.81
C VAL A 210 -4.46 7.82 -10.10
N PRO A 211 -5.41 7.54 -11.02
CA PRO A 211 -6.30 8.47 -11.76
C PRO A 211 -7.68 8.63 -11.10
N SER A 212 -7.90 8.07 -9.90
CA SER A 212 -9.24 7.93 -9.32
C SER A 212 -9.91 9.25 -8.95
N THR A 213 -9.20 10.22 -8.39
CA THR A 213 -9.80 11.54 -8.04
C THR A 213 -10.24 12.31 -9.28
N ALA A 214 -9.51 12.19 -10.40
CA ALA A 214 -9.91 12.76 -11.68
C ALA A 214 -11.17 12.07 -12.27
N LYS A 215 -11.27 10.74 -12.17
CA LYS A 215 -12.48 9.99 -12.58
C LYS A 215 -13.70 10.35 -11.71
N VAL A 216 -13.50 10.56 -10.42
CA VAL A 216 -14.56 11.01 -9.50
C VAL A 216 -15.02 12.41 -9.85
N ALA A 217 -14.10 13.35 -10.13
CA ALA A 217 -14.42 14.69 -10.59
C ALA A 217 -15.23 14.67 -11.90
N GLN A 218 -14.82 13.85 -12.88
CA GLN A 218 -15.55 13.68 -14.13
C GLN A 218 -16.95 13.09 -13.90
N LYS A 219 -17.09 12.10 -13.00
CA LYS A 219 -18.40 11.53 -12.66
C LYS A 219 -19.31 12.55 -11.97
N ALA A 220 -18.77 13.41 -11.12
CA ALA A 220 -19.51 14.48 -10.47
C ALA A 220 -19.96 15.55 -11.50
N ALA A 221 -19.07 15.94 -12.40
CA ALA A 221 -19.39 16.88 -13.49
C ALA A 221 -20.43 16.30 -14.47
N ALA A 222 -20.28 15.03 -14.86
CA ALA A 222 -21.21 14.35 -15.77
C ALA A 222 -22.63 14.21 -15.19
N LYS A 223 -22.75 14.10 -13.85
CA LYS A 223 -24.06 14.13 -13.18
C LYS A 223 -24.75 15.49 -13.29
N ALA A 224 -24.00 16.58 -13.24
CA ALA A 224 -24.53 17.93 -13.35
C ALA A 224 -24.79 18.32 -14.81
N ASN A 225 -23.89 17.95 -15.72
CA ASN A 225 -24.03 18.15 -17.15
C ASN A 225 -23.34 17.00 -17.92
N PRO A 226 -24.10 16.11 -18.59
CA PRO A 226 -23.52 14.96 -19.30
C PRO A 226 -22.68 15.33 -20.52
N ALA A 227 -22.81 16.56 -21.05
CA ALA A 227 -21.98 17.06 -22.15
C ALA A 227 -20.64 17.66 -21.66
N ALA A 228 -20.45 17.84 -20.34
CA ALA A 228 -19.24 18.42 -19.78
C ALA A 228 -18.14 17.35 -19.60
N PHE A 229 -17.12 17.40 -20.47
CA PHE A 229 -15.88 16.64 -20.30
C PHE A 229 -14.81 17.54 -19.68
N ILE A 230 -14.42 17.24 -18.45
CA ILE A 230 -13.39 17.95 -17.66
C ILE A 230 -12.20 17.05 -17.31
N LEU A 231 -12.14 15.83 -17.84
CA LEU A 231 -11.16 14.82 -17.42
C LEU A 231 -9.72 15.27 -17.67
N ASP A 232 -9.43 15.91 -18.79
CA ASP A 232 -8.08 16.37 -19.15
C ASP A 232 -7.60 17.46 -18.18
N TYR A 233 -8.48 18.43 -17.86
CA TYR A 233 -8.25 19.47 -16.87
C TYR A 233 -8.04 18.89 -15.46
N ALA A 234 -8.84 17.87 -15.11
CA ALA A 234 -8.76 17.18 -13.83
C ALA A 234 -7.49 16.34 -13.69
N LEU A 235 -7.06 15.65 -14.75
CA LEU A 235 -5.83 14.85 -14.76
C LEU A 235 -4.60 15.74 -14.54
N GLY A 236 -4.53 16.89 -15.20
CA GLY A 236 -3.38 17.78 -14.99
C GLY A 236 -3.32 18.40 -13.59
N ALA A 237 -4.47 18.71 -12.95
CA ALA A 237 -4.48 19.11 -11.55
C ALA A 237 -4.00 17.99 -10.60
N ASN A 238 -4.35 16.74 -10.90
CA ASN A 238 -3.95 15.56 -10.12
C ASN A 238 -2.45 15.29 -10.18
N ILE A 239 -1.85 15.43 -11.37
CA ILE A 239 -0.40 15.30 -11.57
C ILE A 239 0.35 16.36 -10.75
N CYS A 240 -0.13 17.61 -10.74
CA CYS A 240 0.44 18.65 -9.89
C CYS A 240 0.32 18.31 -8.38
N GLY A 241 -0.75 17.62 -7.98
CA GLY A 241 -0.93 17.06 -6.64
C GLY A 241 0.19 16.09 -6.28
N VAL A 242 0.44 15.08 -7.11
CA VAL A 242 1.53 14.10 -6.92
C VAL A 242 2.89 14.79 -6.77
N ILE A 243 3.18 15.78 -7.62
CA ILE A 243 4.44 16.55 -7.57
C ILE A 243 4.54 17.31 -6.23
N THR A 244 3.45 17.93 -5.80
CA THR A 244 3.43 18.73 -4.57
C THR A 244 3.59 17.86 -3.33
N THR A 245 2.90 16.72 -3.24
CA THR A 245 3.07 15.77 -2.14
C THR A 245 4.51 15.25 -2.06
N ALA A 246 5.16 14.98 -3.21
CA ALA A 246 6.55 14.55 -3.24
C ALA A 246 7.51 15.63 -2.73
N ILE A 247 7.31 16.90 -3.13
CA ILE A 247 8.10 18.04 -2.64
C ILE A 247 7.90 18.22 -1.12
N LEU A 248 6.64 18.22 -0.65
CA LEU A 248 6.32 18.34 0.78
C LEU A 248 6.94 17.21 1.60
N THR A 249 6.90 15.97 1.09
CA THR A 249 7.55 14.82 1.72
C THR A 249 9.06 15.01 1.81
N GLY A 250 9.71 15.48 0.74
CA GLY A 250 11.15 15.79 0.75
C GLY A 250 11.53 16.86 1.78
N ILE A 251 10.74 17.93 1.87
CA ILE A 251 10.92 18.98 2.89
C ILE A 251 10.73 18.39 4.29
N TYR A 252 9.67 17.61 4.51
CA TYR A 252 9.36 17.01 5.81
C TYR A 252 10.48 16.08 6.30
N ILE A 253 11.01 15.23 5.41
CA ILE A 253 12.15 14.36 5.74
C ILE A 253 13.37 15.20 6.12
N THR A 254 13.68 16.25 5.35
CA THR A 254 14.82 17.15 5.62
C THR A 254 14.68 17.90 6.96
N LEU A 255 13.45 18.20 7.39
CA LEU A 255 13.19 18.85 8.67
C LEU A 255 13.25 17.90 9.87
N LEU A 256 13.08 16.59 9.65
CA LEU A 256 13.11 15.56 10.69
C LEU A 256 14.44 14.83 10.81
N SER A 257 15.27 14.84 9.76
CA SER A 257 16.64 14.29 9.74
C SER A 257 17.64 15.25 10.37
#